data_AF-A0A849WSI9-F1
#
_entry.id   AF-A0A849WSI9-F1
#
_cell.length_a   1.000
_cell.length_b   1.000
_cell.length_c   1.000
_cell.angle_alpha   90.00
_cell.angle_beta   90.00
_cell.angle_gamma   90.00
#
_symmetry.space_group_name_H-M   'P 1'
#
loop_
_entity.id
_entity.type
_entity.pdbx_description
1 polymer ?
#
loop_
_entity_poly.entity_id
_entity_poly.type
_entity_poly.pdbx_seq_one_letter_code
_entity_poly.pdbx_strand_id
1 'polypeptide(L)'
;MKSFFIFLFFSQLLTANPIISIDESELVKDSDILLKAEANQKAQRIEEDLTKATTPMKIEVVVDSSGSMGQILAKNKTKMYYLKELMKEFFKARWKEKNTIGLRVYSGITKDKCTDIRMTVPFGQTNIDKMDKAVQSLSPLGMTPLHESLKYAFEDLKTFSGPKRVVVVTDGQDTCGGDPCKTVEEWKKQNLDLKFYVIALGFKGDSESFKKIQCIGDTHVANDDQSFNDAMSQIGSKLSNKTNLEVVSPNPGASVYLYKIEGKEKKLFKVFYAYSQQTVPPGEYEAVINLQPAYKFSQFTIPPNKKITLKAIGDGQFIVNYFNHLVNVEVLDKNNRVVSRFKSDKPELIPTGKWQIRIFKDPFYEYLLPNYYIYPMGKHEFNVSGVGAVKINSENIEGIYVYDESKKDIGNYLSNTTAILKDGVYTFHVNDKCSFPDIQIKDKKEIIVLTCPK
;
A
#
# COMPACT_ATOMS: atom_id res chain seq x y z
N MET A 1 16.66 -82.54 -33.63
CA MET A 1 18.00 -82.94 -33.14
C MET A 1 18.69 -81.69 -32.59
N LYS A 2 18.97 -81.65 -31.26
CA LYS A 2 19.87 -80.75 -30.49
C LYS A 2 19.72 -79.23 -30.73
N SER A 3 19.03 -78.47 -29.87
CA SER A 3 19.44 -77.92 -28.56
C SER A 3 20.67 -76.99 -28.62
N PHE A 4 20.46 -75.69 -28.39
CA PHE A 4 21.42 -74.81 -27.70
C PHE A 4 20.67 -73.64 -27.03
N PHE A 5 20.83 -73.55 -25.72
CA PHE A 5 20.29 -72.56 -24.79
C PHE A 5 21.21 -71.33 -24.78
N ILE A 6 20.68 -70.12 -24.95
CA ILE A 6 21.33 -68.87 -24.49
C ILE A 6 20.24 -68.00 -23.85
N PHE A 7 20.27 -67.94 -22.52
CA PHE A 7 19.50 -67.00 -21.70
C PHE A 7 20.25 -65.67 -21.65
N LEU A 8 19.70 -64.61 -22.25
CA LEU A 8 20.17 -63.25 -22.09
C LEU A 8 19.55 -62.65 -20.83
N PHE A 9 20.38 -62.47 -19.80
CA PHE A 9 20.06 -61.67 -18.61
C PHE A 9 19.99 -60.18 -19.01
N PHE A 10 18.80 -59.58 -18.97
CA PHE A 10 18.63 -58.14 -19.00
C PHE A 10 18.55 -57.63 -17.56
N SER A 11 19.64 -57.05 -17.04
CA SER A 11 19.61 -56.30 -15.78
C SER A 11 19.01 -54.92 -16.03
N GLN A 12 17.73 -54.72 -15.71
CA GLN A 12 17.17 -53.38 -15.58
C GLN A 12 17.55 -52.83 -14.20
N LEU A 13 18.42 -51.81 -14.20
CA LEU A 13 18.62 -50.94 -13.04
C LEU A 13 17.30 -50.24 -12.73
N LEU A 14 16.70 -50.54 -11.57
CA LEU A 14 15.74 -49.62 -10.93
C LEU A 14 16.53 -48.40 -10.45
N THR A 15 16.42 -47.27 -11.14
CA THR A 15 16.77 -45.98 -10.57
C THR A 15 15.67 -45.58 -9.60
N ALA A 16 16.01 -45.56 -8.30
CA ALA A 16 15.15 -45.00 -7.26
C ALA A 16 14.85 -43.53 -7.57
N ASN A 17 13.57 -43.19 -7.78
CA ASN A 17 13.11 -41.81 -7.72
C ASN A 17 13.26 -41.33 -6.26
N PRO A 18 13.76 -40.10 -6.01
CA PRO A 18 13.73 -39.55 -4.68
C PRO A 18 12.26 -39.28 -4.32
N ILE A 19 11.75 -40.03 -3.35
CA ILE A 19 10.50 -39.71 -2.67
C ILE A 19 10.74 -38.37 -1.98
N ILE A 20 10.11 -37.32 -2.48
CA ILE A 20 9.94 -36.06 -1.75
C ILE A 20 9.12 -36.43 -0.51
N SER A 21 9.76 -36.54 0.65
CA SER A 21 9.05 -36.68 1.92
C SER A 21 8.39 -35.33 2.20
N ILE A 22 7.12 -35.20 1.83
CA ILE A 22 6.29 -34.11 2.31
C ILE A 22 5.98 -34.43 3.77
N ASP A 23 6.40 -33.56 4.70
CA ASP A 23 6.10 -33.72 6.12
C ASP A 23 4.59 -33.56 6.34
N GLU A 24 3.90 -34.68 6.57
CA GLU A 24 2.46 -34.72 6.84
C GLU A 24 2.07 -33.83 8.04
N SER A 25 2.99 -33.56 8.98
CA SER A 25 2.74 -32.73 10.14
C SER A 25 2.68 -31.23 9.81
N GLU A 26 3.40 -30.77 8.78
CA GLU A 26 3.30 -29.41 8.27
C GLU A 26 2.00 -29.21 7.48
N LEU A 27 1.63 -30.19 6.64
CA LEU A 27 0.36 -30.19 5.89
C LEU A 27 -0.87 -30.10 6.80
N VAL A 28 -0.88 -30.83 7.91
CA VAL A 28 -1.98 -30.80 8.89
C VAL A 28 -2.07 -29.44 9.59
N LYS A 29 -0.94 -28.85 10.01
CA LYS A 29 -0.93 -27.50 10.63
C LYS A 29 -1.39 -26.41 9.67
N ASP A 30 -0.99 -26.48 8.41
CA ASP A 30 -1.43 -25.53 7.39
C ASP A 30 -2.94 -25.63 7.14
N SER A 31 -3.50 -26.85 7.18
CA SER A 31 -4.95 -27.07 7.05
C SER A 31 -5.75 -26.52 8.23
N ASP A 32 -5.26 -26.67 9.46
CA ASP A 32 -5.91 -26.14 10.67
C ASP A 32 -5.94 -24.60 10.70
N ILE A 33 -4.87 -23.96 10.22
CA ILE A 33 -4.77 -22.50 10.14
C ILE A 33 -5.74 -21.95 9.09
N LEU A 34 -5.83 -22.60 7.92
CA LEU A 34 -6.80 -22.25 6.88
C LEU A 34 -8.24 -22.37 7.39
N LEU A 35 -8.59 -23.46 8.08
CA LEU A 35 -9.92 -23.66 8.67
C LEU A 35 -10.27 -22.57 9.69
N LYS A 36 -9.30 -22.14 10.51
CA LYS A 36 -9.50 -21.02 11.44
C LYS A 36 -9.67 -19.68 10.73
N ALA A 37 -8.88 -19.42 9.68
CA ALA A 37 -9.01 -18.22 8.87
C ALA A 37 -10.39 -18.13 8.19
N GLU A 38 -10.88 -19.25 7.66
CA GLU A 38 -12.23 -19.37 7.09
C GLU A 38 -13.32 -19.10 8.15
N ALA A 39 -13.19 -19.67 9.35
CA ALA A 39 -14.13 -19.43 10.44
C ALA A 39 -14.19 -17.94 10.87
N ASN A 40 -13.07 -17.22 10.73
CA ASN A 40 -12.97 -15.80 11.07
C ASN A 40 -13.40 -14.88 9.91
N GLN A 41 -13.56 -15.42 8.70
CA GLN A 41 -14.10 -14.67 7.56
C GLN A 41 -15.60 -14.43 7.75
N LYS A 42 -15.99 -13.18 8.03
CA LYS A 42 -17.39 -12.79 8.17
C LYS A 42 -17.68 -11.60 7.29
N ALA A 43 -18.35 -11.75 6.16
CA ALA A 43 -18.82 -10.59 5.41
C ALA A 43 -19.73 -9.70 6.30
N GLN A 44 -19.29 -8.49 6.63
CA GLN A 44 -20.11 -7.54 7.37
C GLN A 44 -20.86 -6.65 6.38
N ARG A 45 -22.19 -6.66 6.48
CA ARG A 45 -23.09 -5.73 5.78
C ARG A 45 -23.67 -4.76 6.80
N ILE A 46 -23.57 -3.47 6.50
CA ILE A 46 -24.22 -2.40 7.27
C ILE A 46 -25.23 -1.74 6.33
N GLU A 47 -26.45 -1.55 6.82
CA GLU A 47 -27.53 -0.87 6.12
C GLU A 47 -27.94 0.37 6.91
N GLU A 48 -27.96 1.51 6.22
CA GLU A 48 -28.28 2.82 6.80
C GLU A 48 -29.30 3.54 5.92
N ASP A 49 -30.16 4.38 6.51
CA ASP A 49 -31.06 5.25 5.75
C ASP A 49 -30.27 6.30 4.96
N LEU A 50 -30.57 6.46 3.66
CA LEU A 50 -30.01 7.54 2.86
C LEU A 50 -30.58 8.87 3.35
N THR A 51 -29.72 9.74 3.87
CA THR A 51 -30.10 11.11 4.22
C THR A 51 -30.47 11.91 2.96
N LYS A 52 -31.40 12.87 3.12
CA LYS A 52 -32.04 13.62 2.03
C LYS A 52 -31.01 14.26 1.08
N ALA A 53 -31.35 14.30 -0.21
CA ALA A 53 -30.50 14.77 -1.30
C ALA A 53 -29.89 16.15 -1.03
N THR A 54 -28.59 16.19 -0.79
CA THR A 54 -27.80 17.43 -0.82
C THR A 54 -27.63 17.92 -2.27
N THR A 55 -27.55 19.23 -2.45
CA THR A 55 -27.16 19.87 -3.72
C THR A 55 -25.91 19.19 -4.31
N PRO A 56 -25.86 18.92 -5.63
CA PRO A 56 -24.71 18.25 -6.24
C PRO A 56 -23.40 18.99 -5.92
N MET A 57 -22.41 18.26 -5.43
CA MET A 57 -21.07 18.79 -5.19
C MET A 57 -20.42 19.21 -6.51
N LYS A 58 -19.65 20.30 -6.52
CA LYS A 58 -18.76 20.67 -7.62
C LYS A 58 -17.31 20.39 -7.26
N ILE A 59 -16.56 19.77 -8.17
CA ILE A 59 -15.18 19.36 -7.96
C ILE A 59 -14.32 19.98 -9.07
N GLU A 60 -13.36 20.81 -8.70
CA GLU A 60 -12.30 21.21 -9.63
C GLU A 60 -11.03 20.42 -9.34
N VAL A 61 -10.53 19.70 -10.34
CA VAL A 61 -9.24 19.04 -10.27
C VAL A 61 -8.19 19.99 -10.82
N VAL A 62 -7.17 20.30 -10.02
CA VAL A 62 -6.01 21.12 -10.39
C VAL A 62 -4.80 20.21 -10.50
N VAL A 63 -4.27 20.08 -11.72
CA VAL A 63 -3.17 19.15 -12.06
C VAL A 63 -1.88 19.92 -12.34
N ASP A 64 -0.81 19.48 -11.70
CA ASP A 64 0.56 19.92 -11.93
C ASP A 64 1.18 19.29 -13.19
N SER A 65 1.63 20.13 -14.13
CA SER A 65 2.43 19.72 -15.29
C SER A 65 3.77 20.46 -15.37
N SER A 66 4.28 20.94 -14.23
CA SER A 66 5.58 21.61 -14.10
C SER A 66 6.75 20.68 -14.43
N GLY A 67 7.95 21.25 -14.61
CA GLY A 67 9.13 20.49 -15.00
C GLY A 67 9.56 19.42 -13.98
N SER A 68 9.33 19.64 -12.68
CA SER A 68 9.66 18.68 -11.62
C SER A 68 8.90 17.36 -11.76
N MET A 69 7.71 17.38 -12.37
CA MET A 69 6.92 16.18 -12.68
C MET A 69 7.64 15.21 -13.63
N GLY A 70 8.71 15.64 -14.31
CA GLY A 70 9.57 14.79 -15.15
C GLY A 70 10.55 13.92 -14.37
N GLN A 71 10.72 14.15 -13.07
CA GLN A 71 11.64 13.39 -12.22
C GLN A 71 11.11 11.96 -11.96
N ILE A 72 12.03 11.02 -11.74
CA ILE A 72 11.71 9.64 -11.34
C ILE A 72 11.14 9.63 -9.92
N LEU A 73 10.04 8.90 -9.72
CA LEU A 73 9.42 8.69 -8.42
C LEU A 73 9.76 7.29 -7.88
N ALA A 74 9.28 6.25 -8.56
CA ALA A 74 9.45 4.85 -8.17
C ALA A 74 9.46 3.95 -9.42
N LYS A 75 10.00 2.73 -9.30
CA LYS A 75 10.00 1.70 -10.36
C LYS A 75 10.45 2.21 -11.75
N ASN A 76 11.43 3.12 -11.79
CA ASN A 76 11.91 3.79 -13.02
C ASN A 76 10.80 4.52 -13.82
N LYS A 77 9.75 4.99 -13.13
CA LYS A 77 8.66 5.79 -13.70
C LYS A 77 8.70 7.21 -13.15
N THR A 78 8.28 8.17 -13.97
CA THR A 78 8.27 9.60 -13.60
C THR A 78 7.07 9.93 -12.71
N LYS A 79 7.13 11.04 -11.97
CA LYS A 79 5.97 11.55 -11.21
C LYS A 79 4.76 11.81 -12.11
N MET A 80 4.99 12.31 -13.34
CA MET A 80 3.95 12.51 -14.35
C MET A 80 3.29 11.20 -14.78
N TYR A 81 4.04 10.10 -14.91
CA TYR A 81 3.46 8.80 -15.17
C TYR A 81 2.46 8.42 -14.08
N TYR A 82 2.85 8.56 -12.81
CA TYR A 82 1.97 8.25 -11.68
C TYR A 82 0.75 9.18 -11.63
N LEU A 83 0.92 10.48 -11.89
CA LEU A 83 -0.20 11.42 -11.99
C LEU A 83 -1.20 10.98 -13.06
N LYS A 84 -0.73 10.57 -14.23
CA LYS A 84 -1.59 10.12 -15.34
C LYS A 84 -2.40 8.89 -14.97
N GLU A 85 -1.77 7.92 -14.31
CA GLU A 85 -2.50 6.75 -13.80
C GLU A 85 -3.50 7.16 -12.70
N LEU A 86 -3.16 8.14 -11.86
CA LEU A 86 -4.07 8.72 -10.85
C LEU A 86 -5.33 9.23 -11.45
N MET A 87 -5.16 10.13 -12.40
CA MET A 87 -6.28 10.83 -12.97
C MET A 87 -7.16 9.89 -13.79
N LYS A 88 -6.55 8.94 -14.50
CA LYS A 88 -7.29 7.90 -15.22
C LYS A 88 -8.24 7.15 -14.29
N GLU A 89 -7.75 6.68 -13.14
CA GLU A 89 -8.58 5.92 -12.20
C GLU A 89 -9.55 6.81 -11.41
N PHE A 90 -9.17 8.04 -11.10
CA PHE A 90 -10.07 9.04 -10.51
C PHE A 90 -11.27 9.32 -11.42
N PHE A 91 -11.02 9.53 -12.71
CA PHE A 91 -12.07 9.84 -13.68
C PHE A 91 -12.94 8.62 -13.97
N LYS A 92 -12.35 7.43 -14.16
CA LYS A 92 -13.09 6.18 -14.35
C LYS A 92 -14.07 5.90 -13.21
N ALA A 93 -13.63 6.12 -11.96
CA ALA A 93 -14.47 5.97 -10.78
C ALA A 93 -15.71 6.88 -10.79
N ARG A 94 -15.58 8.09 -11.37
CA ARG A 94 -16.58 9.18 -11.33
C ARG A 94 -17.33 9.42 -12.63
N TRP A 95 -17.34 8.46 -13.56
CA TRP A 95 -18.03 8.59 -14.86
C TRP A 95 -19.45 9.18 -14.81
N LYS A 96 -20.26 8.78 -13.81
CA LYS A 96 -21.65 9.22 -13.66
C LYS A 96 -21.79 10.67 -13.18
N GLU A 97 -20.73 11.25 -12.62
CA GLU A 97 -20.68 12.60 -12.06
C GLU A 97 -19.98 13.60 -13.00
N LYS A 98 -19.75 13.25 -14.26
CA LYS A 98 -18.99 14.08 -15.22
C LYS A 98 -19.43 15.55 -15.32
N ASN A 99 -20.71 15.84 -15.08
CA ASN A 99 -21.27 17.21 -15.12
C ASN A 99 -20.88 18.09 -13.92
N THR A 100 -20.23 17.53 -12.91
CA THR A 100 -19.83 18.24 -11.70
C THR A 100 -18.33 18.48 -11.59
N ILE A 101 -17.55 17.97 -12.55
CA ILE A 101 -16.08 18.01 -12.51
C ILE A 101 -15.56 19.01 -13.54
N GLY A 102 -14.60 19.84 -13.14
CA GLY A 102 -13.74 20.65 -14.00
C GLY A 102 -12.29 20.18 -13.90
N LEU A 103 -11.50 20.37 -14.97
CA LEU A 103 -10.07 20.09 -15.00
C LEU A 103 -9.29 21.36 -15.34
N ARG A 104 -8.50 21.82 -14.38
CA ARG A 104 -7.50 22.85 -14.54
C ARG A 104 -6.12 22.21 -14.57
N VAL A 105 -5.29 22.68 -15.49
CA VAL A 105 -3.88 22.30 -15.56
C VAL A 105 -3.07 23.58 -15.45
N TYR A 106 -2.00 23.52 -14.67
CA TYR A 106 -0.96 24.52 -14.73
C TYR A 106 0.32 23.93 -15.30
N SER A 107 1.03 24.78 -16.03
CA SER A 107 2.30 24.49 -16.69
C SER A 107 2.16 23.44 -17.81
N GLY A 108 3.28 23.02 -18.40
CA GLY A 108 3.31 22.07 -19.50
C GLY A 108 3.30 22.68 -20.92
N ILE A 109 3.23 24.02 -21.07
CA ILE A 109 3.30 24.70 -22.37
C ILE A 109 4.52 25.63 -22.44
N THR A 110 4.76 26.41 -21.40
CA THR A 110 5.85 27.40 -21.38
C THR A 110 6.83 27.13 -20.24
N LYS A 111 8.10 27.47 -20.47
CA LYS A 111 9.16 27.20 -19.49
C LYS A 111 9.14 28.17 -18.30
N ASP A 112 8.99 29.46 -18.55
CA ASP A 112 9.29 30.49 -17.54
C ASP A 112 8.12 31.46 -17.30
N LYS A 113 6.86 31.05 -17.53
CA LYS A 113 5.68 31.90 -17.28
C LYS A 113 4.77 31.32 -16.20
N CYS A 114 4.60 32.10 -15.13
CA CYS A 114 3.61 31.83 -14.08
C CYS A 114 2.15 32.00 -14.52
N THR A 115 1.92 32.51 -15.74
CA THR A 115 0.60 32.65 -16.34
C THR A 115 0.17 31.42 -17.16
N ASP A 116 1.00 30.36 -17.23
CA ASP A 116 0.64 29.09 -17.87
C ASP A 116 -0.33 28.31 -16.99
N ILE A 117 -1.58 28.79 -16.93
CA ILE A 117 -2.67 28.17 -16.18
C ILE A 117 -3.90 28.17 -17.08
N ARG A 118 -4.55 27.01 -17.22
CA ARG A 118 -5.67 26.84 -18.13
C ARG A 118 -6.75 25.94 -17.55
N MET A 119 -8.00 26.40 -17.65
CA MET A 119 -9.17 25.53 -17.52
C MET A 119 -9.20 24.64 -18.78
N THR A 120 -8.61 23.46 -18.67
CA THR A 120 -8.43 22.52 -19.79
C THR A 120 -9.76 21.87 -20.16
N VAL A 121 -10.58 21.57 -19.15
CA VAL A 121 -11.94 21.06 -19.34
C VAL A 121 -12.88 21.77 -18.37
N PRO A 122 -13.80 22.63 -18.86
CA PRO A 122 -14.73 23.35 -17.99
C PRO A 122 -15.79 22.44 -17.38
N PHE A 123 -16.47 22.93 -16.34
CA PHE A 123 -17.66 22.29 -15.78
C PHE A 123 -18.78 22.18 -16.83
N GLY A 124 -19.37 21.00 -17.00
CA GLY A 124 -20.49 20.79 -17.95
C GLY A 124 -20.56 19.37 -18.47
N GLN A 125 -21.29 19.12 -19.56
CA GLN A 125 -21.44 17.79 -20.21
C GLN A 125 -20.13 17.19 -20.77
N THR A 126 -18.99 17.72 -20.37
CA THR A 126 -17.65 17.34 -20.77
C THR A 126 -17.40 15.89 -20.37
N ASN A 127 -17.13 15.06 -21.38
CA ASN A 127 -16.91 13.64 -21.21
C ASN A 127 -15.65 13.42 -20.36
N ILE A 128 -15.70 12.44 -19.45
CA ILE A 128 -14.54 11.95 -18.71
C ILE A 128 -13.42 11.51 -19.65
N ASP A 129 -13.75 10.98 -20.83
CA ASP A 129 -12.74 10.64 -21.85
C ASP A 129 -11.95 11.86 -22.34
N LYS A 130 -12.56 13.05 -22.36
CA LYS A 130 -11.85 14.29 -22.73
C LYS A 130 -10.88 14.71 -21.63
N MET A 131 -11.28 14.57 -20.37
CA MET A 131 -10.41 14.85 -19.22
C MET A 131 -9.25 13.87 -19.17
N ASP A 132 -9.52 12.58 -19.33
CA ASP A 132 -8.48 11.56 -19.37
C ASP A 132 -7.51 11.84 -20.53
N LYS A 133 -8.00 12.01 -21.76
CA LYS A 133 -7.14 12.37 -22.92
C LYS A 133 -6.30 13.62 -22.67
N ALA A 134 -6.89 14.66 -22.07
CA ALA A 134 -6.18 15.88 -21.73
C ALA A 134 -5.02 15.59 -20.75
N VAL A 135 -5.28 14.85 -19.67
CA VAL A 135 -4.23 14.45 -18.72
C VAL A 135 -3.18 13.56 -19.36
N GLN A 136 -3.59 12.57 -20.17
CA GLN A 136 -2.65 11.68 -20.86
C GLN A 136 -1.72 12.43 -21.83
N SER A 137 -2.16 13.57 -22.37
CA SER A 137 -1.35 14.41 -23.27
C SER A 137 -0.34 15.32 -22.57
N LEU A 138 -0.40 15.43 -21.23
CA LEU A 138 0.47 16.34 -20.48
C LEU A 138 1.94 15.97 -20.58
N SER A 139 2.79 16.99 -20.66
CA SER A 139 4.24 16.88 -20.68
C SER A 139 4.83 17.79 -19.60
N PRO A 140 5.74 17.29 -18.75
CA PRO A 140 6.36 18.09 -17.69
C PRO A 140 7.17 19.24 -18.28
N LEU A 141 6.76 20.48 -18.01
CA LEU A 141 7.47 21.67 -18.44
C LEU A 141 7.09 22.88 -17.58
N GLY A 142 8.09 23.64 -17.16
CA GLY A 142 7.92 24.97 -16.62
C GLY A 142 7.79 25.07 -15.10
N MET A 143 7.41 26.27 -14.64
CA MET A 143 7.30 26.65 -13.22
C MET A 143 6.08 26.02 -12.53
N THR A 144 5.85 26.27 -11.24
CA THR A 144 4.72 25.74 -10.44
C THR A 144 3.88 26.91 -9.91
N PRO A 145 2.97 27.52 -10.71
CA PRO A 145 2.11 28.62 -10.27
C PRO A 145 0.88 28.10 -9.50
N LEU A 146 1.13 27.37 -8.42
CA LEU A 146 0.12 26.69 -7.61
C LEU A 146 -0.85 27.68 -6.97
N HIS A 147 -0.36 28.78 -6.41
CA HIS A 147 -1.17 29.80 -5.74
C HIS A 147 -2.20 30.43 -6.69
N GLU A 148 -1.77 30.91 -7.85
CA GLU A 148 -2.70 31.49 -8.85
C GLU A 148 -3.66 30.43 -9.42
N SER A 149 -3.22 29.18 -9.55
CA SER A 149 -4.10 28.08 -9.97
C SER A 149 -5.23 27.82 -8.98
N LEU A 150 -4.93 27.85 -7.69
CA LEU A 150 -5.95 27.72 -6.63
C LEU A 150 -6.89 28.91 -6.61
N LYS A 151 -6.39 30.11 -6.91
CA LYS A 151 -7.21 31.32 -7.00
C LYS A 151 -8.22 31.23 -8.14
N TYR A 152 -7.80 30.78 -9.31
CA TYR A 152 -8.75 30.53 -10.40
C TYR A 152 -9.78 29.46 -10.03
N ALA A 153 -9.36 28.36 -9.39
CA ALA A 153 -10.31 27.33 -8.96
C ALA A 153 -11.33 27.85 -7.93
N PHE A 154 -10.88 28.70 -7.00
CA PHE A 154 -11.77 29.40 -6.07
C PHE A 154 -12.78 30.29 -6.81
N GLU A 155 -12.30 31.10 -7.76
CA GLU A 155 -13.12 32.03 -8.55
C GLU A 155 -14.16 31.31 -9.40
N ASP A 156 -13.83 30.15 -9.96
CA ASP A 156 -14.77 29.34 -10.71
C ASP A 156 -15.84 28.74 -9.79
N LEU A 157 -15.40 28.13 -8.68
CA LEU A 157 -16.28 27.39 -7.77
C LEU A 157 -17.21 28.30 -6.95
N LYS A 158 -16.81 29.52 -6.59
CA LYS A 158 -17.62 30.41 -5.74
C LYS A 158 -18.98 30.75 -6.35
N THR A 159 -19.09 30.67 -7.68
CA THR A 159 -20.35 30.94 -8.43
C THR A 159 -21.38 29.81 -8.32
N PHE A 160 -20.96 28.60 -7.97
CA PHE A 160 -21.85 27.44 -7.89
C PHE A 160 -22.51 27.31 -6.51
N SER A 161 -23.75 26.81 -6.48
CA SER A 161 -24.43 26.45 -5.24
C SER A 161 -23.99 25.08 -4.72
N GLY A 162 -24.15 24.85 -3.42
CA GLY A 162 -23.82 23.58 -2.78
C GLY A 162 -22.33 23.39 -2.46
N PRO A 163 -21.95 22.15 -2.10
CA PRO A 163 -20.59 21.78 -1.71
C PRO A 163 -19.58 21.96 -2.85
N LYS A 164 -18.42 22.54 -2.55
CA LYS A 164 -17.33 22.84 -3.48
C LYS A 164 -16.06 22.14 -3.02
N ARG A 165 -15.38 21.46 -3.93
CA ARG A 165 -14.15 20.72 -3.63
C ARG A 165 -13.08 21.07 -4.64
N VAL A 166 -11.87 21.31 -4.17
CA VAL A 166 -10.68 21.44 -5.02
C VAL A 166 -9.78 20.25 -4.72
N VAL A 167 -9.43 19.47 -5.75
CA VAL A 167 -8.50 18.35 -5.65
C VAL A 167 -7.22 18.76 -6.38
N VAL A 168 -6.14 18.91 -5.64
CA VAL A 168 -4.84 19.30 -6.17
C VAL A 168 -3.97 18.07 -6.28
N VAL A 169 -3.32 17.85 -7.42
CA VAL A 169 -2.27 16.83 -7.57
C VAL A 169 -0.99 17.56 -7.96
N THR A 170 0.00 17.55 -7.07
CA THR A 170 1.23 18.36 -7.19
C THR A 170 2.46 17.64 -6.63
N ASP A 171 3.64 17.91 -7.19
CA ASP A 171 4.92 17.46 -6.65
C ASP A 171 5.78 18.57 -6.02
N GLY A 172 5.25 19.80 -5.97
CA GLY A 172 6.02 20.98 -5.61
C GLY A 172 5.24 22.07 -4.87
N GLN A 173 6.00 22.90 -4.15
CA GLN A 173 5.53 24.18 -3.63
C GLN A 173 5.43 25.22 -4.76
N ASP A 174 4.74 26.34 -4.51
CA ASP A 174 4.68 27.44 -5.46
C ASP A 174 6.08 28.01 -5.77
N THR A 175 6.41 28.21 -7.05
CA THR A 175 7.68 28.80 -7.49
C THR A 175 7.51 30.17 -8.14
N CYS A 176 6.33 30.76 -8.02
CA CYS A 176 5.89 32.00 -8.67
C CYS A 176 5.69 33.15 -7.67
N GLY A 177 6.19 32.98 -6.44
CA GLY A 177 6.13 33.98 -5.37
C GLY A 177 4.80 34.01 -4.62
N GLY A 178 3.92 33.03 -4.85
CA GLY A 178 2.65 32.92 -4.15
C GLY A 178 2.73 32.21 -2.80
N ASP A 179 1.72 32.44 -1.96
CA ASP A 179 1.52 31.72 -0.70
C ASP A 179 0.16 31.02 -0.71
N PRO A 180 0.08 29.78 -1.23
CA PRO A 180 -1.18 29.05 -1.29
C PRO A 180 -1.76 28.72 0.10
N CYS A 181 -0.91 28.61 1.14
CA CYS A 181 -1.37 28.37 2.51
C CYS A 181 -2.24 29.51 3.00
N LYS A 182 -1.66 30.72 2.96
CA LYS A 182 -2.29 31.92 3.47
C LYS A 182 -3.62 32.18 2.76
N THR A 183 -3.62 32.08 1.43
CA THR A 183 -4.80 32.36 0.62
C THR A 183 -5.93 31.35 0.89
N VAL A 184 -5.61 30.06 1.01
CA VAL A 184 -6.63 29.05 1.32
C VAL A 184 -7.17 29.21 2.74
N GLU A 185 -6.35 29.63 3.70
CA GLU A 185 -6.81 29.97 5.05
C GLU A 185 -7.83 31.12 5.03
N GLU A 186 -7.60 32.14 4.21
CA GLU A 186 -8.54 33.26 4.00
C GLU A 186 -9.85 32.79 3.38
N TRP A 187 -9.82 31.90 2.37
CA TRP A 187 -11.04 31.37 1.76
C TRP A 187 -11.83 30.44 2.67
N LYS A 188 -11.16 29.65 3.52
CA LYS A 188 -11.81 28.79 4.53
C LYS A 188 -12.61 29.60 5.56
N LYS A 189 -12.28 30.88 5.77
CA LYS A 189 -13.03 31.80 6.66
C LYS A 189 -14.31 32.35 6.01
N GLN A 190 -14.47 32.19 4.69
CA GLN A 190 -15.70 32.59 4.01
C GLN A 190 -16.80 31.55 4.27
N ASN A 191 -18.06 31.98 4.28
CA ASN A 191 -19.21 31.08 4.47
C ASN A 191 -19.55 30.28 3.18
N LEU A 192 -18.53 29.62 2.63
CA LEU A 192 -18.60 28.73 1.48
C LEU A 192 -18.29 27.31 1.96
N ASP A 193 -19.12 26.31 1.62
CA ASP A 193 -18.77 24.89 1.82
C ASP A 193 -17.68 24.50 0.81
N LEU A 194 -16.47 25.03 1.00
CA LEU A 194 -15.30 24.84 0.17
C LEU A 194 -14.26 24.03 0.94
N LYS A 195 -13.82 22.91 0.36
CA LYS A 195 -12.73 22.09 0.93
C LYS A 195 -11.67 21.80 -0.11
N PHE A 196 -10.43 21.74 0.35
CA PHE A 196 -9.28 21.42 -0.47
C PHE A 196 -8.72 20.06 -0.06
N TYR A 197 -8.30 19.29 -1.05
CA TYR A 197 -7.62 18.02 -0.91
C TYR A 197 -6.35 18.08 -1.74
N VAL A 198 -5.25 17.57 -1.20
CA VAL A 198 -3.96 17.58 -1.89
C VAL A 198 -3.42 16.16 -1.97
N ILE A 199 -3.03 15.76 -3.17
CA ILE A 199 -2.25 14.56 -3.42
C ILE A 199 -0.83 15.02 -3.72
N ALA A 200 0.06 14.81 -2.75
CA ALA A 200 1.44 15.26 -2.76
C ALA A 200 2.33 14.13 -3.32
N LEU A 201 2.82 14.31 -4.55
CA LEU A 201 3.63 13.31 -5.26
C LEU A 201 5.12 13.48 -4.96
N GLY A 202 5.78 12.42 -4.50
CA GLY A 202 7.23 12.43 -4.29
C GLY A 202 7.73 13.25 -3.10
N PHE A 203 6.85 13.59 -2.16
CA PHE A 203 7.24 14.27 -0.93
C PHE A 203 7.69 13.27 0.14
N LYS A 204 8.71 13.65 0.91
CA LYS A 204 9.02 13.01 2.19
C LYS A 204 8.18 13.68 3.28
N GLY A 205 7.60 12.87 4.18
CA GLY A 205 6.55 13.27 5.13
C GLY A 205 6.86 14.50 6.00
N ASP A 206 8.13 14.84 6.21
CA ASP A 206 8.55 15.98 7.04
C ASP A 206 9.36 17.06 6.30
N SER A 207 9.47 16.96 4.97
CA SER A 207 10.25 17.93 4.18
C SER A 207 9.68 19.35 4.29
N GLU A 208 10.54 20.36 4.25
CA GLU A 208 10.10 21.77 4.29
C GLU A 208 9.14 22.09 3.14
N SER A 209 9.37 21.53 1.95
CA SER A 209 8.48 21.68 0.80
C SER A 209 7.10 21.08 1.06
N PHE A 210 7.00 19.94 1.77
CA PHE A 210 5.71 19.35 2.15
C PHE A 210 4.96 20.26 3.11
N LYS A 211 5.66 20.86 4.08
CA LYS A 211 5.07 21.79 5.05
C LYS A 211 4.44 23.03 4.39
N LYS A 212 4.92 23.43 3.21
CA LYS A 212 4.36 24.56 2.44
C LYS A 212 3.11 24.23 1.63
N ILE A 213 2.72 22.95 1.55
CA ILE A 213 1.49 22.54 0.86
C ILE A 213 0.47 21.86 1.79
N GLN A 214 0.91 21.29 2.92
CA GLN A 214 0.01 20.59 3.86
C GLN A 214 -1.11 21.48 4.43
N CYS A 215 -0.86 22.78 4.52
CA CYS A 215 -1.78 23.83 4.97
C CYS A 215 -3.00 24.01 4.04
N ILE A 216 -2.84 23.68 2.75
CA ILE A 216 -3.85 23.92 1.71
C ILE A 216 -5.10 23.14 2.07
N GLY A 217 -4.97 21.88 2.47
CA GLY A 217 -6.10 21.09 2.87
C GLY A 217 -5.74 19.70 3.36
N ASP A 218 -6.70 18.79 3.25
CA ASP A 218 -6.52 17.40 3.60
C ASP A 218 -5.52 16.75 2.64
N THR A 219 -4.29 16.56 3.11
CA THR A 219 -3.12 16.26 2.28
C THR A 219 -2.67 14.82 2.47
N HIS A 220 -2.49 14.11 1.36
CA HIS A 220 -2.07 12.72 1.33
C HIS A 220 -0.82 12.58 0.47
N VAL A 221 0.23 11.97 1.02
CA VAL A 221 1.46 11.68 0.28
C VAL A 221 1.28 10.43 -0.56
N ALA A 222 1.68 10.48 -1.82
CA ALA A 222 1.66 9.37 -2.76
C ALA A 222 3.04 9.21 -3.41
N ASN A 223 3.80 8.21 -2.98
CA ASN A 223 5.17 7.94 -3.42
C ASN A 223 5.30 6.62 -4.20
N ASP A 224 4.25 5.81 -4.22
CA ASP A 224 4.17 4.52 -4.89
C ASP A 224 2.71 4.18 -5.20
N ASP A 225 2.47 3.06 -5.88
CA ASP A 225 1.12 2.60 -6.24
C ASP A 225 0.20 2.45 -5.02
N GLN A 226 0.77 2.15 -3.85
CA GLN A 226 0.01 1.79 -2.67
C GLN A 226 -0.46 3.02 -1.89
N SER A 227 0.46 3.92 -1.57
CA SER A 227 0.17 5.22 -0.97
C SER A 227 -0.75 6.07 -1.84
N PHE A 228 -0.64 5.91 -3.16
CA PHE A 228 -1.61 6.46 -4.11
C PHE A 228 -3.03 5.93 -3.90
N ASN A 229 -3.19 4.61 -3.80
CA ASN A 229 -4.51 3.99 -3.66
C ASN A 229 -5.15 4.41 -2.34
N ASP A 230 -4.33 4.57 -1.30
CA ASP A 230 -4.76 5.10 -0.01
C ASP A 230 -5.21 6.56 -0.10
N ALA A 231 -4.40 7.43 -0.73
CA ALA A 231 -4.74 8.84 -0.93
C ALA A 231 -6.07 8.98 -1.68
N MET A 232 -6.23 8.20 -2.75
CA MET A 232 -7.45 8.13 -3.54
C MET A 232 -8.66 7.65 -2.75
N SER A 233 -8.48 6.77 -1.77
CA SER A 233 -9.54 6.33 -0.86
C SER A 233 -9.96 7.35 0.16
N GLN A 234 -8.98 8.01 0.77
CA GLN A 234 -9.26 9.02 1.77
C GLN A 234 -9.95 10.23 1.14
N ILE A 235 -9.53 10.63 -0.05
CA ILE A 235 -10.16 11.72 -0.80
C ILE A 235 -11.47 11.24 -1.43
N GLY A 236 -11.47 10.07 -2.06
CA GLY A 236 -12.61 9.54 -2.79
C GLY A 236 -13.88 9.39 -1.96
N SER A 237 -13.74 8.93 -0.72
CA SER A 237 -14.84 8.84 0.25
C SER A 237 -15.42 10.20 0.65
N LYS A 238 -14.61 11.27 0.63
CA LYS A 238 -15.01 12.64 0.98
C LYS A 238 -15.61 13.44 -0.18
N LEU A 239 -15.48 12.93 -1.40
CA LEU A 239 -15.98 13.53 -2.63
C LEU A 239 -17.29 12.89 -3.12
N SER A 240 -18.01 12.16 -2.26
CA SER A 240 -19.21 11.42 -2.65
C SER A 240 -20.45 11.91 -1.89
N ASN A 241 -21.48 12.37 -2.62
CA ASN A 241 -22.70 12.94 -2.01
C ASN A 241 -24.00 12.17 -2.27
N LYS A 242 -24.01 11.17 -3.16
CA LYS A 242 -25.24 10.43 -3.55
C LYS A 242 -25.02 8.93 -3.74
N THR A 243 -24.13 8.34 -2.94
CA THR A 243 -23.78 6.94 -3.06
C THR A 243 -24.55 6.09 -2.06
N ASN A 244 -24.98 4.92 -2.53
CA ASN A 244 -25.75 3.97 -1.76
C ASN A 244 -25.07 2.59 -1.69
N LEU A 245 -23.84 2.48 -2.21
CA LEU A 245 -22.98 1.32 -2.03
C LEU A 245 -21.55 1.76 -1.71
N GLU A 246 -20.99 1.19 -0.66
CA GLU A 246 -19.60 1.33 -0.24
C GLU A 246 -18.99 -0.07 -0.05
N VAL A 247 -17.75 -0.25 -0.49
CA VAL A 247 -17.03 -1.53 -0.34
C VAL A 247 -15.71 -1.24 0.36
N VAL A 248 -15.60 -1.61 1.63
CA VAL A 248 -14.40 -1.47 2.43
C VAL A 248 -13.52 -2.69 2.21
N SER A 249 -12.36 -2.46 1.60
CA SER A 249 -11.34 -3.46 1.31
C SER A 249 -10.07 -3.14 2.10
N PRO A 250 -9.32 -4.16 2.57
CA PRO A 250 -7.99 -3.99 3.13
C PRO A 250 -7.08 -3.21 2.19
N ASN A 251 -7.09 -3.54 0.89
CA ASN A 251 -6.46 -2.75 -0.16
C ASN A 251 -7.54 -1.89 -0.85
N PRO A 252 -7.57 -0.56 -0.62
CA PRO A 252 -8.57 0.31 -1.24
C PRO A 252 -8.46 0.38 -2.77
N GLY A 253 -7.27 0.11 -3.32
CA GLY A 253 -7.01 0.05 -4.76
C GLY A 253 -7.44 -1.25 -5.43
N ALA A 254 -8.01 -2.21 -4.69
CA ALA A 254 -8.49 -3.44 -5.28
C ALA A 254 -9.73 -3.18 -6.15
N SER A 255 -9.77 -3.78 -7.34
CA SER A 255 -10.96 -3.74 -8.19
C SER A 255 -12.10 -4.55 -7.59
N VAL A 256 -13.30 -4.00 -7.66
CA VAL A 256 -14.56 -4.60 -7.25
C VAL A 256 -15.38 -4.86 -8.50
N TYR A 257 -15.74 -6.13 -8.69
CA TYR A 257 -16.65 -6.59 -9.72
C TYR A 257 -18.03 -6.71 -9.10
N LEU A 258 -18.95 -5.84 -9.53
CA LEU A 258 -20.34 -5.86 -9.09
C LEU A 258 -21.20 -6.45 -10.20
N TYR A 259 -21.94 -7.49 -9.85
CA TYR A 259 -22.83 -8.19 -10.76
C TYR A 259 -24.27 -7.97 -10.32
N LYS A 260 -25.16 -7.70 -11.27
CA LYS A 260 -26.60 -7.64 -11.05
C LYS A 260 -27.18 -9.03 -11.28
N ILE A 261 -28.05 -9.46 -10.37
CA ILE A 261 -28.77 -10.72 -10.47
C ILE A 261 -30.13 -10.45 -11.12
N GLU A 262 -30.42 -11.15 -12.20
CA GLU A 262 -31.68 -11.06 -12.94
C GLU A 262 -32.25 -12.47 -13.12
N GLY A 263 -33.20 -12.84 -12.26
CA GLY A 263 -33.69 -14.22 -12.20
C GLY A 263 -32.59 -15.19 -11.75
N LYS A 264 -32.18 -16.11 -12.63
CA LYS A 264 -31.08 -17.06 -12.39
C LYS A 264 -29.75 -16.61 -13.02
N GLU A 265 -29.74 -15.54 -13.80
CA GLU A 265 -28.54 -15.05 -14.48
C GLU A 265 -27.80 -14.01 -13.65
N LYS A 266 -26.47 -14.03 -13.77
CA LYS A 266 -25.55 -13.06 -13.17
C LYS A 266 -24.87 -12.28 -14.29
N LYS A 267 -25.15 -10.97 -14.38
CA LYS A 267 -24.56 -10.09 -15.40
C LYS A 267 -23.62 -9.08 -14.75
N LEU A 268 -22.43 -8.89 -15.33
CA LEU A 268 -21.50 -7.87 -14.87
C LEU A 268 -22.14 -6.49 -15.04
N PHE A 269 -22.39 -5.80 -13.93
CA PHE A 269 -23.01 -4.49 -13.92
C PHE A 269 -21.97 -3.38 -13.98
N LYS A 270 -20.94 -3.46 -13.13
CA LYS A 270 -19.88 -2.45 -13.08
C LYS A 270 -18.60 -3.02 -12.45
N VAL A 271 -17.45 -2.52 -12.92
CA VAL A 271 -16.16 -2.65 -12.23
C VAL A 271 -15.74 -1.27 -11.72
N PHE A 272 -15.33 -1.18 -10.47
CA PHE A 272 -14.85 0.04 -9.81
C PHE A 272 -13.79 -0.31 -8.77
N TYR A 273 -13.11 0.67 -8.17
CA TYR A 273 -12.16 0.39 -7.08
C TYR A 273 -12.84 0.50 -5.72
N ALA A 274 -12.42 -0.30 -4.75
CA ALA A 274 -13.01 -0.32 -3.41
C ALA A 274 -13.04 1.07 -2.74
N TYR A 275 -12.03 1.90 -3.04
CA TYR A 275 -11.98 3.29 -2.60
C TYR A 275 -13.10 4.20 -3.11
N SER A 276 -13.82 3.80 -4.17
CA SER A 276 -14.86 4.58 -4.81
C SER A 276 -16.25 4.08 -4.38
N GLN A 277 -16.94 4.89 -3.59
CA GLN A 277 -18.37 4.68 -3.34
C GLN A 277 -19.18 4.78 -4.65
N GLN A 278 -20.32 4.09 -4.72
CA GLN A 278 -21.11 3.93 -5.93
C GLN A 278 -22.59 4.29 -5.74
N THR A 279 -23.19 4.80 -6.81
CA THR A 279 -24.65 4.91 -6.96
C THR A 279 -25.15 3.77 -7.86
N VAL A 280 -25.93 2.89 -7.26
CA VAL A 280 -26.41 1.63 -7.84
C VAL A 280 -27.94 1.58 -7.72
N PRO A 281 -28.69 1.27 -8.79
CA PRO A 281 -30.15 1.13 -8.70
C PRO A 281 -30.56 0.05 -7.68
N PRO A 282 -31.73 0.16 -7.04
CA PRO A 282 -32.24 -0.91 -6.19
C PRO A 282 -32.32 -2.25 -6.94
N GLY A 283 -32.06 -3.35 -6.24
CA GLY A 283 -32.08 -4.71 -6.82
C GLY A 283 -31.16 -5.69 -6.11
N GLU A 284 -31.01 -6.88 -6.71
CA GLU A 284 -30.17 -7.98 -6.22
C GLU A 284 -28.79 -7.95 -6.87
N TYR A 285 -27.74 -8.08 -6.06
CA TYR A 285 -26.35 -7.99 -6.50
C TYR A 285 -25.43 -9.02 -5.86
N GLU A 286 -24.31 -9.28 -6.51
CA GLU A 286 -23.17 -10.00 -5.95
C GLU A 286 -21.90 -9.17 -6.18
N ALA A 287 -21.01 -9.08 -5.19
CA ALA A 287 -19.77 -8.32 -5.30
C ALA A 287 -18.55 -9.22 -5.06
N VAL A 288 -17.50 -9.02 -5.86
CA VAL A 288 -16.22 -9.72 -5.72
C VAL A 288 -15.10 -8.68 -5.72
N ILE A 289 -14.27 -8.69 -4.69
CA ILE A 289 -13.04 -7.88 -4.63
C ILE A 289 -11.89 -8.71 -5.18
N ASN A 290 -11.15 -8.16 -6.13
CA ASN A 290 -9.95 -8.76 -6.70
C ASN A 290 -8.76 -8.60 -5.75
N LEU A 291 -8.75 -9.42 -4.71
CA LEU A 291 -7.62 -9.67 -3.82
C LEU A 291 -6.97 -11.02 -4.18
N GLN A 292 -5.91 -11.39 -3.47
CA GLN A 292 -5.30 -12.71 -3.56
C GLN A 292 -5.43 -13.43 -2.19
N PRO A 293 -6.36 -14.39 -2.03
CA PRO A 293 -7.39 -14.80 -2.99
C PRO A 293 -8.53 -13.77 -3.13
N ALA A 294 -9.36 -13.92 -4.17
CA ALA A 294 -10.48 -13.01 -4.39
C ALA A 294 -11.51 -13.11 -3.25
N TYR A 295 -12.00 -11.97 -2.76
CA TYR A 295 -12.98 -11.94 -1.68
C TYR A 295 -14.39 -11.82 -2.26
N LYS A 296 -15.21 -12.86 -2.07
CA LYS A 296 -16.58 -12.92 -2.57
C LYS A 296 -17.57 -12.56 -1.46
N PHE A 297 -18.43 -11.57 -1.71
CA PHE A 297 -19.61 -11.34 -0.88
C PHE A 297 -20.76 -12.24 -1.34
N SER A 298 -21.51 -12.77 -0.37
CA SER A 298 -22.80 -13.40 -0.65
C SER A 298 -23.74 -12.43 -1.35
N GLN A 299 -24.70 -12.97 -2.11
CA GLN A 299 -25.74 -12.15 -2.76
C GLN A 299 -26.42 -11.23 -1.74
N PHE A 300 -26.66 -9.98 -2.13
CA PHE A 300 -27.27 -8.97 -1.29
C PHE A 300 -28.22 -8.07 -2.08
N THR A 301 -29.26 -7.62 -1.41
CA THR A 301 -30.20 -6.61 -1.91
C THR A 301 -29.67 -5.21 -1.62
N ILE A 302 -29.81 -4.30 -2.58
CA ILE A 302 -29.74 -2.85 -2.35
C ILE A 302 -31.19 -2.34 -2.34
N PRO A 303 -31.77 -1.99 -1.17
CA PRO A 303 -33.13 -1.45 -1.11
C PRO A 303 -33.22 -0.02 -1.67
N PRO A 304 -34.43 0.44 -2.04
CA PRO A 304 -34.68 1.86 -2.29
C PRO A 304 -34.31 2.71 -1.06
N ASN A 305 -33.66 3.85 -1.28
CA ASN A 305 -33.32 4.83 -0.25
C ASN A 305 -32.44 4.31 0.91
N LYS A 306 -31.72 3.19 0.74
CA LYS A 306 -30.78 2.66 1.73
C LYS A 306 -29.36 2.68 1.20
N LYS A 307 -28.39 2.97 2.08
CA LYS A 307 -26.96 2.82 1.83
C LYS A 307 -26.51 1.45 2.35
N ILE A 308 -25.81 0.70 1.51
CA ILE A 308 -25.18 -0.57 1.85
C ILE A 308 -23.66 -0.38 1.95
N THR A 309 -23.07 -0.81 3.05
CA THR A 309 -21.62 -0.90 3.22
C THR A 309 -21.24 -2.36 3.35
N LEU A 310 -20.42 -2.86 2.43
CA LEU A 310 -19.83 -4.19 2.46
C LEU A 310 -18.40 -4.08 3.00
N LYS A 311 -18.06 -4.84 4.04
CA LYS A 311 -16.69 -4.88 4.56
C LYS A 311 -16.08 -6.26 4.37
N ALA A 312 -14.94 -6.31 3.69
CA ALA A 312 -14.12 -7.51 3.65
C ALA A 312 -13.31 -7.58 4.95
N ILE A 313 -13.70 -8.51 5.82
CA ILE A 313 -13.03 -8.79 7.09
C ILE A 313 -12.73 -10.29 7.18
N GLY A 314 -11.78 -10.64 8.02
CA GLY A 314 -11.25 -11.97 8.21
C GLY A 314 -9.77 -11.90 8.51
N ASP A 315 -9.13 -13.05 8.63
CA ASP A 315 -7.70 -13.13 8.90
C ASP A 315 -6.95 -13.60 7.66
N GLY A 316 -5.71 -13.15 7.51
CA GLY A 316 -4.74 -13.69 6.56
C GLY A 316 -3.60 -14.38 7.30
N GLN A 317 -3.01 -15.39 6.67
CA GLN A 317 -1.81 -16.05 7.16
C GLN A 317 -0.60 -15.18 6.81
N PHE A 318 0.23 -14.85 7.78
CA PHE A 318 1.49 -14.15 7.57
C PHE A 318 2.65 -14.95 8.16
N ILE A 319 3.71 -15.13 7.37
CA ILE A 319 4.93 -15.80 7.81
C ILE A 319 6.15 -14.97 7.43
N VAL A 320 7.07 -14.88 8.39
CA VAL A 320 8.41 -14.35 8.16
C VAL A 320 9.37 -15.53 8.11
N ASN A 321 9.92 -15.80 6.93
CA ASN A 321 10.83 -16.90 6.69
C ASN A 321 12.25 -16.48 7.05
N TYR A 322 12.88 -17.24 7.94
CA TYR A 322 14.29 -17.19 8.26
C TYR A 322 14.78 -18.63 8.53
N PHE A 323 15.39 -18.88 9.69
CA PHE A 323 15.64 -20.24 10.18
C PHE A 323 15.66 -20.26 11.71
N ASN A 324 15.37 -21.44 12.27
CA ASN A 324 15.44 -21.76 13.70
C ASN A 324 14.66 -20.79 14.61
N HIS A 325 13.61 -20.13 14.13
CA HIS A 325 12.80 -19.19 14.92
C HIS A 325 13.62 -18.04 15.55
N LEU A 326 14.76 -17.70 14.93
CA LEU A 326 15.75 -16.82 15.55
C LEU A 326 15.28 -15.37 15.65
N VAL A 327 14.40 -14.95 14.74
CA VAL A 327 13.93 -13.57 14.60
C VAL A 327 12.54 -13.41 15.21
N ASN A 328 12.31 -12.28 15.88
CA ASN A 328 11.01 -11.89 16.42
C ASN A 328 10.24 -11.06 15.39
N VAL A 329 8.92 -11.18 15.43
CA VAL A 329 8.02 -10.39 14.58
C VAL A 329 6.97 -9.73 15.45
N GLU A 330 6.74 -8.45 15.21
CA GLU A 330 5.66 -7.66 15.78
C GLU A 330 4.81 -7.05 14.67
N VAL A 331 3.49 -7.19 14.80
CA VAL A 331 2.51 -6.50 13.95
C VAL A 331 2.02 -5.29 14.72
N LEU A 332 2.10 -4.12 14.09
CA LEU A 332 1.85 -2.82 14.70
C LEU A 332 0.68 -2.13 14.00
N ASP A 333 -0.26 -1.60 14.79
CA ASP A 333 -1.33 -0.76 14.29
C ASP A 333 -0.83 0.63 13.85
N LYS A 334 -1.73 1.46 13.33
CA LYS A 334 -1.45 2.84 12.91
C LYS A 334 -0.93 3.77 14.03
N ASN A 335 -1.06 3.37 15.30
CA ASN A 335 -0.59 4.10 16.47
C ASN A 335 0.69 3.46 17.06
N ASN A 336 1.36 2.58 16.32
CA ASN A 336 2.52 1.80 16.75
C ASN A 336 2.26 0.88 17.96
N ARG A 337 1.01 0.46 18.18
CA ARG A 337 0.68 -0.51 19.23
C ARG A 337 0.84 -1.91 18.66
N VAL A 338 1.50 -2.78 19.42
CA VAL A 338 1.67 -4.20 19.07
C VAL A 338 0.31 -4.89 19.17
N VAL A 339 -0.17 -5.43 18.05
CA VAL A 339 -1.42 -6.21 17.99
C VAL A 339 -1.16 -7.72 17.97
N SER A 340 0.01 -8.14 17.50
CA SER A 340 0.44 -9.54 17.51
C SER A 340 1.96 -9.61 17.61
N ARG A 341 2.46 -10.68 18.26
CA ARG A 341 3.88 -10.99 18.40
C ARG A 341 4.10 -12.48 18.21
N PHE A 342 5.03 -12.83 17.31
CA PHE A 342 5.36 -14.22 17.01
C PHE A 342 6.83 -14.34 16.56
N LYS A 343 7.26 -15.56 16.21
CA LYS A 343 8.62 -15.87 15.77
C LYS A 343 8.65 -16.17 14.28
N SER A 344 9.82 -16.00 13.64
CA SER A 344 10.05 -16.47 12.27
C SER A 344 9.75 -17.96 12.11
N ASP A 345 9.53 -18.41 10.88
CA ASP A 345 9.34 -19.82 10.50
C ASP A 345 8.07 -20.45 11.08
N LYS A 346 7.18 -19.62 11.64
CA LYS A 346 5.85 -20.02 12.08
C LYS A 346 4.82 -19.06 11.49
N PRO A 347 3.81 -19.56 10.78
CA PRO A 347 2.72 -18.72 10.31
C PRO A 347 1.85 -18.24 11.48
N GLU A 348 1.38 -17.00 11.38
CA GLU A 348 0.48 -16.35 12.33
C GLU A 348 -0.76 -15.83 11.58
N LEU A 349 -1.93 -15.93 12.22
CA LEU A 349 -3.16 -15.32 11.69
C LEU A 349 -3.22 -13.86 12.11
N ILE A 350 -3.24 -12.97 11.13
CA ILE A 350 -3.29 -11.53 11.33
C ILE A 350 -4.62 -11.00 10.78
N PRO A 351 -5.37 -10.18 11.53
CA PRO A 351 -6.58 -9.57 11.02
C PRO A 351 -6.31 -8.79 9.74
N THR A 352 -7.23 -8.85 8.79
CA THR A 352 -7.06 -8.17 7.51
C THR A 352 -6.98 -6.66 7.71
N GLY A 353 -6.16 -6.01 6.89
CA GLY A 353 -5.95 -4.58 6.98
C GLY A 353 -4.56 -4.17 6.56
N LYS A 354 -4.22 -2.93 6.91
CA LYS A 354 -2.92 -2.32 6.66
C LYS A 354 -2.15 -2.25 7.98
N TRP A 355 -0.95 -2.80 7.98
CA TRP A 355 -0.11 -2.98 9.16
C TRP A 355 1.32 -2.47 8.94
N GLN A 356 2.00 -2.17 10.03
CA GLN A 356 3.45 -2.08 10.05
C GLN A 356 4.00 -3.36 10.68
N ILE A 357 4.97 -4.00 10.04
CA ILE A 357 5.60 -5.22 10.57
C ILE A 357 7.02 -4.88 10.99
N ARG A 358 7.34 -5.15 12.25
CA ARG A 358 8.69 -5.02 12.80
C ARG A 358 9.29 -6.41 12.95
N ILE A 359 10.41 -6.63 12.27
CA ILE A 359 11.14 -7.88 12.23
C ILE A 359 12.49 -7.63 12.89
N PHE A 360 12.79 -8.28 14.00
CA PHE A 360 13.94 -7.88 14.81
C PHE A 360 14.57 -9.00 15.64
N LYS A 361 15.84 -8.80 15.95
CA LYS A 361 16.58 -9.52 16.98
C LYS A 361 17.51 -8.51 17.66
N ASP A 362 17.10 -8.11 18.86
CA ASP A 362 17.89 -7.16 19.63
C ASP A 362 19.28 -7.73 19.97
N PRO A 363 20.32 -6.89 20.03
CA PRO A 363 20.28 -5.45 19.76
C PRO A 363 20.65 -5.08 18.31
N PHE A 364 21.14 -6.01 17.49
CA PHE A 364 21.84 -5.67 16.24
C PHE A 364 21.00 -5.71 14.97
N TYR A 365 19.80 -6.28 15.02
CA TYR A 365 18.97 -6.42 13.83
C TYR A 365 17.54 -5.91 14.06
N GLU A 366 17.15 -4.97 13.21
CA GLU A 366 15.77 -4.52 13.07
C GLU A 366 15.50 -4.18 11.61
N TYR A 367 14.32 -4.59 11.14
CA TYR A 367 13.79 -4.28 9.83
C TYR A 367 12.30 -3.93 9.95
N LEU A 368 11.90 -2.79 9.39
CA LEU A 368 10.53 -2.31 9.39
C LEU A 368 9.95 -2.44 7.99
N LEU A 369 8.84 -3.16 7.87
CA LEU A 369 7.97 -3.18 6.70
C LEU A 369 6.80 -2.22 6.94
N PRO A 370 6.86 -0.99 6.42
CA PRO A 370 5.73 -0.08 6.51
C PRO A 370 4.64 -0.50 5.54
N ASN A 371 3.38 -0.19 5.88
CA ASN A 371 2.26 -0.24 4.94
C ASN A 371 1.99 -1.62 4.30
N TYR A 372 2.18 -2.71 5.04
CA TYR A 372 1.93 -4.07 4.56
C TYR A 372 0.44 -4.42 4.63
N TYR A 373 -0.13 -4.98 3.55
CA TYR A 373 -1.54 -5.38 3.53
C TYR A 373 -1.69 -6.87 3.74
N ILE A 374 -2.52 -7.22 4.71
CA ILE A 374 -2.97 -8.59 4.95
C ILE A 374 -4.37 -8.73 4.40
N TYR A 375 -4.58 -9.70 3.51
CA TYR A 375 -5.85 -10.01 2.87
C TYR A 375 -6.55 -11.20 3.55
N PRO A 376 -7.88 -11.25 3.57
CA PRO A 376 -8.60 -12.37 4.16
C PRO A 376 -8.28 -13.65 3.40
N MET A 377 -7.97 -14.73 4.12
CA MET A 377 -7.52 -16.03 3.58
C MET A 377 -6.24 -15.95 2.72
N GLY A 378 -5.57 -14.79 2.67
CA GLY A 378 -4.32 -14.62 1.94
C GLY A 378 -3.18 -15.34 2.64
N LYS A 379 -2.26 -15.92 1.87
CA LYS A 379 -0.96 -16.37 2.36
C LYS A 379 0.07 -15.30 2.02
N HIS A 380 0.65 -14.71 3.06
CA HIS A 380 1.59 -13.60 2.96
C HIS A 380 2.95 -14.03 3.50
N GLU A 381 3.99 -13.86 2.69
CA GLU A 381 5.33 -14.31 3.06
C GLU A 381 6.34 -13.17 2.94
N PHE A 382 7.26 -13.12 3.90
CA PHE A 382 8.42 -12.24 3.84
C PHE A 382 9.69 -13.04 4.14
N ASN A 383 10.65 -13.04 3.21
CA ASN A 383 11.93 -13.71 3.40
C ASN A 383 12.95 -12.71 3.96
N VAL A 384 13.49 -13.02 5.14
CA VAL A 384 14.62 -12.27 5.71
C VAL A 384 15.89 -12.69 4.97
N SER A 385 16.62 -11.72 4.43
CA SER A 385 17.85 -11.94 3.66
C SER A 385 18.94 -10.93 4.02
N GLY A 386 20.20 -11.26 3.71
CA GLY A 386 21.36 -10.37 3.92
C GLY A 386 21.74 -10.20 5.39
N VAL A 387 21.44 -11.22 6.20
CA VAL A 387 21.79 -11.30 7.62
C VAL A 387 22.24 -12.71 7.98
N GLY A 388 23.24 -12.81 8.85
CA GLY A 388 23.73 -14.07 9.38
C GLY A 388 23.60 -14.17 10.90
N ALA A 389 23.69 -15.39 11.42
CA ALA A 389 23.57 -15.68 12.83
C ALA A 389 24.93 -16.06 13.44
N VAL A 390 25.22 -15.55 14.63
CA VAL A 390 26.42 -15.88 15.39
C VAL A 390 26.06 -16.16 16.84
N LYS A 391 26.74 -17.14 17.44
CA LYS A 391 26.63 -17.49 18.85
C LYS A 391 28.03 -17.64 19.42
N ILE A 392 28.26 -17.09 20.60
CA ILE A 392 29.56 -17.11 21.24
C ILE A 392 29.46 -17.81 22.59
N ASN A 393 30.11 -18.96 22.73
CA ASN A 393 30.12 -19.72 23.96
C ASN A 393 31.30 -19.26 24.83
N SER A 394 31.01 -18.85 26.07
CA SER A 394 32.00 -18.53 27.10
C SER A 394 31.51 -19.07 28.45
N GLU A 395 32.40 -19.69 29.24
CA GLU A 395 32.08 -20.18 30.58
C GLU A 395 31.82 -19.01 31.57
N ASN A 396 32.49 -17.87 31.36
CA ASN A 396 32.31 -16.64 32.14
C ASN A 396 31.51 -15.61 31.32
N ILE A 397 30.32 -15.26 31.79
CA ILE A 397 29.42 -14.32 31.11
C ILE A 397 29.81 -12.89 31.51
N GLU A 398 30.70 -12.26 30.73
CA GLU A 398 31.16 -10.88 30.97
C GLU A 398 30.51 -9.85 30.02
N GLY A 399 29.81 -10.33 28.99
CA GLY A 399 29.27 -9.53 27.90
C GLY A 399 30.13 -9.63 26.64
N ILE A 400 29.54 -9.37 25.49
CA ILE A 400 30.23 -9.45 24.20
C ILE A 400 30.07 -8.12 23.50
N TYR A 401 31.20 -7.46 23.25
CA TYR A 401 31.29 -6.22 22.52
C TYR A 401 31.53 -6.52 21.04
N VAL A 402 30.77 -5.86 20.18
CA VAL A 402 30.82 -6.10 18.73
C VAL A 402 31.32 -4.84 18.04
N TYR A 403 32.33 -5.01 17.20
CA TYR A 403 32.90 -3.95 16.40
C TYR A 403 32.69 -4.26 14.91
N ASP A 404 32.36 -3.24 14.13
CA ASP A 404 32.31 -3.37 12.67
C ASP A 404 33.71 -3.36 12.03
N GLU A 405 33.76 -3.50 10.70
CA GLU A 405 35.01 -3.48 9.92
C GLU A 405 35.85 -2.21 10.09
N SER A 406 35.22 -1.09 10.49
CA SER A 406 35.89 0.18 10.78
C SER A 406 36.41 0.28 12.22
N LYS A 407 36.29 -0.81 12.99
CA LYS A 407 36.58 -0.89 14.43
C LYS A 407 35.68 -0.01 15.28
N LYS A 408 34.51 0.37 14.78
CA LYS A 408 33.52 1.13 15.54
C LYS A 408 32.70 0.17 16.39
N ASP A 409 32.54 0.50 17.67
CA ASP A 409 31.62 -0.21 18.58
C ASP A 409 30.17 -0.03 18.10
N ILE A 410 29.49 -1.15 17.85
CA ILE A 410 28.08 -1.19 17.44
C ILE A 410 27.15 -1.70 18.54
N GLY A 411 27.70 -1.98 19.73
CA GLY A 411 26.96 -2.39 20.92
C GLY A 411 27.43 -3.73 21.48
N ASN A 412 26.71 -4.18 22.51
CA ASN A 412 27.04 -5.39 23.25
C ASN A 412 25.82 -6.27 23.55
N TYR A 413 26.06 -7.55 23.81
CA TYR A 413 25.03 -8.52 24.15
C TYR A 413 25.55 -9.64 25.07
N LEU A 414 24.66 -10.53 25.51
CA LEU A 414 25.00 -11.66 26.38
C LEU A 414 25.38 -12.92 25.58
N SER A 415 26.43 -13.60 26.02
CA SER A 415 27.10 -14.67 25.26
C SER A 415 26.23 -15.86 24.88
N ASN A 416 25.33 -16.27 25.75
CA ASN A 416 24.48 -17.43 25.48
C ASN A 416 23.39 -17.20 24.42
N THR A 417 23.17 -15.95 23.98
CA THR A 417 22.15 -15.62 22.99
C THR A 417 22.72 -15.59 21.57
N THR A 418 21.96 -16.09 20.59
CA THR A 418 22.32 -15.93 19.19
C THR A 418 22.05 -14.49 18.75
N ALA A 419 23.08 -13.80 18.25
CA ALA A 419 22.95 -12.51 17.61
C ALA A 419 22.69 -12.69 16.11
N ILE A 420 21.92 -11.74 15.53
CA ILE A 420 21.71 -11.63 14.08
C ILE A 420 22.33 -10.31 13.65
N LEU A 421 23.22 -10.35 12.68
CA LEU A 421 23.89 -9.17 12.12
C LEU A 421 23.72 -9.15 10.62
N LYS A 422 23.82 -7.96 10.02
CA LYS A 422 23.86 -7.79 8.56
C LYS A 422 25.10 -8.45 7.99
N ASP A 423 25.05 -8.75 6.69
CA ASP A 423 26.23 -9.18 5.95
C ASP A 423 27.38 -8.19 6.15
N GLY A 424 28.55 -8.70 6.55
CA GLY A 424 29.68 -7.85 6.92
C GLY A 424 30.81 -8.62 7.61
N VAL A 425 31.83 -7.88 8.02
CA VAL A 425 32.96 -8.39 8.79
C VAL A 425 32.95 -7.72 10.15
N TYR A 426 33.07 -8.53 11.21
CA TYR A 426 32.94 -8.08 12.58
C TYR A 426 34.04 -8.62 13.47
N THR A 427 34.40 -7.85 14.49
CA THR A 427 35.23 -8.32 15.61
C THR A 427 34.34 -8.49 16.84
N PHE A 428 34.42 -9.66 17.47
CA PHE A 428 33.72 -9.94 18.73
C PHE A 428 34.74 -10.00 19.87
N HIS A 429 34.62 -9.09 20.82
CA HIS A 429 35.46 -9.05 22.00
C HIS A 429 34.66 -9.48 23.22
N VAL A 430 35.08 -10.56 23.87
CA VAL A 430 34.43 -11.08 25.08
C VAL A 430 35.17 -10.57 26.32
N ASN A 431 36.50 -10.71 26.33
CA ASN A 431 37.39 -10.19 27.37
C ASN A 431 38.85 -10.16 26.89
N ASP A 432 39.76 -9.74 27.76
CA ASP A 432 41.21 -9.64 27.49
C ASP A 432 41.84 -10.94 26.96
N LYS A 433 41.22 -12.11 27.21
CA LYS A 433 41.71 -13.42 26.80
C LYS A 433 40.96 -14.02 25.61
N CYS A 434 39.83 -13.44 25.21
CA CYS A 434 38.96 -13.98 24.18
C CYS A 434 38.43 -12.90 23.24
N SER A 435 38.95 -12.91 22.01
CA SER A 435 38.54 -12.03 20.92
C SER A 435 38.54 -12.79 19.60
N PHE A 436 37.55 -12.54 18.76
CA PHE A 436 37.39 -13.14 17.43
C PHE A 436 37.41 -12.02 16.39
N PRO A 437 38.58 -11.71 15.80
CA PRO A 437 38.69 -10.71 14.75
C PRO A 437 38.20 -11.25 13.40
N ASP A 438 37.79 -10.33 12.53
CA ASP A 438 37.52 -10.57 11.10
C ASP A 438 36.50 -11.70 10.80
N ILE A 439 35.50 -11.85 11.67
CA ILE A 439 34.43 -12.83 11.48
C ILE A 439 33.48 -12.35 10.39
N GLN A 440 33.44 -13.09 9.29
CA GLN A 440 32.55 -12.81 8.18
C GLN A 440 31.15 -13.36 8.44
N ILE A 441 30.19 -12.47 8.61
CA ILE A 441 28.76 -12.76 8.70
C ILE A 441 28.15 -12.70 7.30
N LYS A 442 27.43 -13.75 6.91
CA LYS A 442 26.74 -13.88 5.63
C LYS A 442 25.41 -14.60 5.80
N ASP A 443 24.46 -14.32 4.91
CA ASP A 443 23.21 -15.07 4.75
C ASP A 443 23.46 -16.51 4.24
N LYS A 444 23.75 -17.42 5.18
CA LYS A 444 24.03 -18.84 4.90
C LYS A 444 23.08 -19.81 5.59
N LYS A 445 22.04 -19.29 6.25
CA LYS A 445 21.09 -20.08 7.07
C LYS A 445 21.77 -21.03 8.08
N GLU A 446 22.92 -20.63 8.61
CA GLU A 446 23.68 -21.37 9.61
C GLU A 446 24.06 -20.45 10.78
N ILE A 447 24.27 -21.03 11.97
CA ILE A 447 24.76 -20.29 13.13
C ILE A 447 26.28 -20.48 13.19
N ILE A 448 27.04 -19.40 13.05
CA ILE A 448 28.47 -19.38 13.32
C ILE A 448 28.67 -19.52 14.83
N VAL A 449 29.30 -20.59 15.29
CA VAL A 449 29.57 -20.84 16.71
C VAL A 449 31.04 -20.55 17.00
N LEU A 450 31.30 -19.56 17.84
CA LEU A 450 32.64 -19.22 18.33
C LEU A 450 32.72 -19.61 19.81
N THR A 451 33.83 -20.20 20.25
CA THR A 451 33.96 -20.69 21.63
C THR A 451 35.24 -20.14 22.24
N CYS A 452 35.11 -19.44 23.37
CA CYS A 452 36.29 -18.97 24.10
C CYS A 452 37.07 -20.16 24.66
N PRO A 453 38.41 -20.11 24.62
CA PRO A 453 39.23 -21.09 25.31
C PRO A 453 38.96 -21.03 26.82
N LYS A 454 39.10 -22.18 27.49
CA LYS A 454 38.95 -22.31 28.94
C LYS A 454 40.07 -21.61 29.71
#